data_AF-A0A562VDY8-F1
#
_entry.id   AF-A0A562VDY8-F1
#
_cell.length_a   1.000
_cell.length_b   1.000
_cell.length_c   1.000
_cell.angle_alpha   90.00
_cell.angle_beta   90.00
_cell.angle_gamma   90.00
#
_symmetry.space_group_name_H-M   'P 1'
#
loop_
_entity.id
_entity.type
_entity.pdbx_description
1 polymer ?
#
loop_
_entity_poly.entity_id
_entity_poly.type
_entity_poly.pdbx_seq_one_letter_code
_entity_poly.pdbx_strand_id
1 'polypeptide(L)'
;MISFKFTVPDVDTTRHRTWSKFGGVEPVEEVSEWLLRYDFFVAEVSLIIDGVTIFRTVEPLLDIVHSAIGVAGRMRRGKDITITFTEHPLEIRFTVDVEKVHVAPSYGVDWGRGTEYRRRVAVEMLDFAQSALDRIHESFPNAGRNPYIDSLKLFLTRERRESSGSE
;
A
#
# COMPACT_ATOMS: atom_id res chain seq x y z
N MET A 1 -13.04 -10.67 -7.28
CA MET A 1 -11.66 -10.23 -7.55
C MET A 1 -11.43 -8.91 -6.85
N ILE A 2 -10.51 -8.86 -5.90
CA ILE A 2 -10.05 -7.63 -5.24
C ILE A 2 -8.72 -7.22 -5.87
N SER A 3 -8.46 -5.93 -6.04
CA SER A 3 -7.21 -5.42 -6.59
C SER A 3 -6.89 -4.06 -6.01
N PHE A 4 -5.66 -3.91 -5.50
CA PHE A 4 -5.08 -2.62 -5.12
C PHE A 4 -4.14 -2.16 -6.22
N LYS A 5 -4.32 -0.92 -6.69
CA LYS A 5 -3.52 -0.35 -7.78
C LYS A 5 -3.08 1.05 -7.45
N PHE A 6 -1.96 1.47 -8.01
CA PHE A 6 -1.58 2.86 -8.07
C PHE A 6 -1.27 3.30 -9.49
N THR A 7 -1.28 4.60 -9.73
CA THR A 7 -0.85 5.22 -10.98
C THR A 7 0.05 6.40 -10.65
N VAL A 8 1.24 6.40 -11.24
CA VAL A 8 2.19 7.51 -11.13
C VAL A 8 1.60 8.71 -11.88
N PRO A 9 1.58 9.91 -11.30
CA PRO A 9 1.03 11.08 -11.97
C PRO A 9 1.80 11.43 -13.25
N ASP A 10 1.06 11.92 -14.26
CA ASP A 10 1.65 12.41 -15.52
C ASP A 10 2.63 13.55 -15.27
N VAL A 11 3.67 13.63 -16.12
CA VAL A 11 4.82 14.54 -15.96
C VAL A 11 4.41 16.00 -15.76
N ASP A 12 3.32 16.44 -16.41
CA ASP A 12 2.85 17.83 -16.38
C ASP A 12 2.01 18.18 -15.15
N THR A 13 1.81 17.24 -14.21
CA THR A 13 0.98 17.46 -13.03
C THR A 13 1.80 17.99 -11.85
N THR A 14 1.16 18.79 -10.99
CA THR A 14 1.76 19.25 -9.72
C THR A 14 2.18 18.10 -8.81
N ARG A 15 1.49 16.96 -8.90
CA ARG A 15 1.79 15.74 -8.13
C ARG A 15 3.03 15.03 -8.63
N HIS A 16 3.29 15.04 -9.94
CA HIS A 16 4.54 14.49 -10.47
C HIS A 16 5.78 15.21 -9.91
N ARG A 17 5.64 16.48 -9.51
CA ARG A 17 6.72 17.22 -8.85
C ARG A 17 7.23 16.53 -7.58
N THR A 18 6.40 15.77 -6.85
CA THR A 18 6.87 15.02 -5.67
C THR A 18 7.81 13.87 -6.06
N TRP A 19 7.65 13.32 -7.26
CA TRP A 19 8.56 12.32 -7.82
C TRP A 19 9.82 12.99 -8.34
N SER A 20 9.70 14.07 -9.12
CA SER A 20 10.86 14.81 -9.64
C SER A 20 11.72 15.40 -8.52
N LYS A 21 11.11 15.88 -7.43
CA LYS A 21 11.80 16.42 -6.25
C LYS A 21 12.77 15.39 -5.67
N PHE A 22 12.37 14.11 -5.59
CA PHE A 22 13.21 13.04 -5.10
C PHE A 22 14.41 12.78 -6.02
N GLY A 23 14.23 12.85 -7.34
CA GLY A 23 15.29 12.64 -8.32
C GLY A 23 16.47 13.61 -8.24
N GLY A 24 16.30 14.76 -7.57
CA GLY A 24 17.37 15.72 -7.31
C GLY A 24 18.00 15.63 -5.92
N VAL A 25 17.63 14.63 -5.09
CA VAL A 25 18.13 14.51 -3.72
C VAL A 25 19.41 13.70 -3.68
N GLU A 26 20.47 14.31 -3.17
CA GLU A 26 21.72 13.64 -2.81
C GLU A 26 22.29 14.27 -1.52
N PRO A 27 22.72 13.47 -0.52
CA PRO A 27 22.68 12.00 -0.47
C PRO A 27 21.28 11.44 -0.15
N VAL A 28 20.88 10.38 -0.84
CA VAL A 28 19.58 9.70 -0.64
C VAL A 28 19.49 8.97 0.71
N GLU A 29 20.63 8.57 1.29
CA GLU A 29 20.71 7.87 2.56
C GLU A 29 20.30 8.74 3.76
N GLU A 30 20.41 10.07 3.63
CA GLU A 30 20.09 11.03 4.69
C GLU A 30 18.63 11.50 4.67
N VAL A 31 17.85 11.10 3.67
CA VAL A 31 16.43 11.45 3.57
C VAL A 31 15.66 10.75 4.69
N SER A 32 15.06 11.55 5.58
CA SER A 32 14.25 11.03 6.68
C SER A 32 13.03 10.23 6.21
N GLU A 33 12.61 9.24 7.01
CA GLU A 33 11.38 8.47 6.78
C GLU A 33 10.16 9.39 6.60
N TRP A 34 10.06 10.45 7.40
CA TRP A 34 8.93 11.39 7.32
C TRP A 34 8.78 12.00 5.92
N LEU A 35 9.88 12.49 5.35
CA LEU A 35 9.85 13.06 4.00
C LEU A 35 9.52 11.99 2.96
N LEU A 36 10.09 10.79 3.08
CA LEU A 36 9.80 9.67 2.17
C LEU A 36 8.32 9.30 2.19
N ARG A 37 7.72 9.28 3.38
CA ARG A 37 6.33 8.88 3.56
C ARG A 37 5.33 9.92 3.10
N TYR A 38 5.62 11.22 3.21
CA TYR A 38 4.59 12.26 3.02
C TYR A 38 4.93 13.34 1.99
N ASP A 39 6.22 13.61 1.74
CA ASP A 39 6.65 14.68 0.83
C ASP A 39 7.01 14.17 -0.57
N PHE A 40 7.27 12.87 -0.70
CA PHE A 40 7.71 12.23 -1.93
C PHE A 40 6.68 11.19 -2.40
N PHE A 41 6.75 10.85 -3.69
CA PHE A 41 6.02 9.74 -4.31
C PHE A 41 4.50 9.76 -4.11
N VAL A 42 3.84 10.91 -4.27
CA VAL A 42 2.38 10.97 -4.28
C VAL A 42 1.85 10.27 -5.53
N ALA A 43 0.88 9.37 -5.36
CA ALA A 43 0.28 8.60 -6.45
C ALA A 43 -1.25 8.55 -6.32
N GLU A 44 -1.95 8.36 -7.44
CA GLU A 44 -3.35 7.97 -7.36
C GLU A 44 -3.41 6.49 -6.97
N VAL A 45 -4.12 6.15 -5.90
CA VAL A 45 -4.33 4.80 -5.41
C VAL A 45 -5.81 4.44 -5.51
N SER A 46 -6.10 3.21 -5.92
CA SER A 46 -7.45 2.71 -6.05
C SER A 46 -7.59 1.28 -5.53
N LEU A 47 -8.77 1.02 -4.99
CA LEU A 47 -9.24 -0.33 -4.67
C LEU A 47 -10.39 -0.67 -5.59
N ILE A 48 -10.28 -1.83 -6.22
CA ILE A 48 -11.28 -2.38 -7.11
C ILE A 48 -11.75 -3.72 -6.53
N ILE A 49 -13.05 -3.89 -6.33
CA ILE A 49 -13.66 -5.14 -5.89
C ILE A 49 -14.71 -5.56 -6.94
N ASP A 50 -14.59 -6.77 -7.45
CA ASP A 50 -15.49 -7.36 -8.45
C ASP A 50 -15.70 -6.45 -9.68
N GLY A 51 -14.63 -5.75 -10.09
CA GLY A 51 -14.63 -4.82 -11.22
C GLY A 51 -15.15 -3.41 -10.90
N VAL A 52 -15.65 -3.18 -9.69
CA VAL A 52 -16.15 -1.88 -9.23
C VAL A 52 -15.03 -1.13 -8.49
N THR A 53 -14.74 0.10 -8.91
CA THR A 53 -13.85 0.99 -8.15
C THR A 53 -14.55 1.42 -6.87
N ILE A 54 -14.05 0.92 -5.75
CA ILE A 54 -14.58 1.22 -4.41
C ILE A 54 -14.08 2.57 -3.93
N PHE A 55 -12.81 2.86 -4.20
CA PHE A 55 -12.27 4.20 -4.02
C PHE A 55 -11.15 4.48 -5.00
N ARG A 56 -10.91 5.77 -5.20
CA ARG A 56 -9.78 6.33 -5.93
C ARG A 56 -9.39 7.63 -5.23
N THR A 57 -8.20 7.69 -4.66
CA THR A 57 -7.70 8.85 -3.92
C THR A 57 -6.24 9.10 -4.28
N VAL A 58 -5.76 10.31 -4.02
CA VAL A 58 -4.36 10.68 -4.20
C VAL A 58 -3.71 10.64 -2.84
N GLU A 59 -2.66 9.82 -2.69
CA GLU A 59 -2.08 9.53 -1.39
C GLU A 59 -0.56 9.42 -1.49
N PRO A 60 0.15 9.63 -0.37
CA PRO A 60 1.57 9.33 -0.30
C PRO A 60 1.82 7.82 -0.43
N LEU A 61 2.51 7.40 -1.50
CA LEU A 61 2.59 5.98 -1.86
C LEU A 61 3.32 5.15 -0.80
N LEU A 62 4.44 5.65 -0.25
CA LEU A 62 5.23 4.91 0.73
C LEU A 62 4.50 4.74 2.08
N ASP A 63 3.62 5.68 2.44
CA ASP A 63 2.77 5.55 3.61
C ASP A 63 1.78 4.39 3.47
N ILE A 64 1.18 4.25 2.29
CA ILE A 64 0.29 3.13 1.98
C ILE A 64 1.07 1.82 1.89
N VAL A 65 2.27 1.81 1.30
CA VAL A 65 3.13 0.61 1.24
C VAL A 65 3.44 0.10 2.65
N HIS A 66 3.85 0.99 3.56
CA HIS A 66 4.10 0.63 4.96
C HIS A 66 2.85 0.01 5.59
N SER A 67 1.71 0.69 5.45
CA SER A 67 0.43 0.23 6.00
C SER A 67 0.02 -1.13 5.41
N ALA A 68 0.14 -1.33 4.10
CA ALA A 68 -0.22 -2.55 3.39
C ALA A 68 0.58 -3.76 3.89
N ILE A 69 1.90 -3.63 4.07
CA ILE A 69 2.76 -4.70 4.59
C ILE A 69 2.34 -5.07 6.03
N GLY A 70 2.17 -4.07 6.89
CA GLY A 70 1.78 -4.29 8.29
C GLY A 70 0.40 -4.94 8.42
N VAL A 71 -0.56 -4.50 7.60
CA VAL A 71 -1.93 -5.02 7.57
C VAL A 71 -1.95 -6.45 7.03
N ALA A 72 -1.24 -6.75 5.95
CA ALA A 72 -1.13 -8.11 5.41
C ALA A 72 -0.59 -9.10 6.47
N GLY A 73 0.45 -8.71 7.21
CA GLY A 73 0.97 -9.54 8.29
C GLY A 73 -0.05 -9.80 9.41
N ARG A 74 -0.82 -8.77 9.79
CA ARG A 74 -1.89 -8.90 10.79
C ARG A 74 -3.05 -9.77 10.30
N MET A 75 -3.48 -9.64 9.03
CA MET A 75 -4.51 -10.49 8.41
C MET A 75 -4.16 -11.96 8.55
N ARG A 76 -2.90 -12.29 8.26
CA ARG A 76 -2.41 -13.67 8.22
C ARG A 76 -2.38 -14.32 9.59
N ARG A 77 -2.06 -13.52 10.61
CA ARG A 77 -2.13 -13.92 12.02
C ARG A 77 -3.56 -13.92 12.59
N GLY A 78 -4.57 -13.72 11.75
CA GLY A 78 -5.98 -13.70 12.16
C GLY A 78 -6.26 -12.62 13.20
N LYS A 79 -5.69 -11.42 13.02
CA LYS A 79 -5.98 -10.25 13.87
C LYS A 79 -6.92 -9.28 13.16
N ASP A 80 -7.71 -8.56 13.94
CA ASP A 80 -8.50 -7.43 13.46
C ASP A 80 -7.58 -6.32 12.97
N ILE A 81 -8.07 -5.62 11.95
CA ILE A 81 -7.26 -4.64 11.23
C ILE A 81 -8.16 -3.60 10.62
N THR A 82 -7.67 -2.37 10.73
CA THR A 82 -8.21 -1.23 10.05
C THR A 82 -7.14 -0.69 9.13
N ILE A 83 -7.51 -0.37 7.90
CA ILE A 83 -6.74 0.45 6.98
C ILE A 83 -7.40 1.81 6.95
N THR A 84 -6.63 2.84 7.26
CA THR A 84 -7.00 4.24 7.09
C THR A 84 -6.11 4.84 6.02
N PHE A 85 -6.62 5.86 5.36
CA PHE A 85 -5.89 6.63 4.36
C PHE A 85 -5.70 8.04 4.91
N THR A 86 -4.54 8.64 4.64
CA THR A 86 -4.17 9.91 5.25
C THR A 86 -5.05 11.05 4.75
N GLU A 87 -5.37 11.05 3.45
CA GLU A 87 -6.15 12.12 2.81
C GLU A 87 -7.62 11.74 2.54
N HIS A 88 -8.06 10.55 2.96
CA HIS A 88 -9.41 10.06 2.66
C HIS A 88 -10.10 9.46 3.89
N PRO A 89 -11.36 9.82 4.19
CA PRO A 89 -12.12 9.31 5.35
C PRO A 89 -12.54 7.84 5.20
N LEU A 90 -11.96 7.13 4.23
CA LEU A 90 -12.31 5.73 3.99
C LEU A 90 -11.63 4.89 5.05
N GLU A 91 -12.42 4.02 5.67
CA GLU A 91 -11.90 3.00 6.56
C GLU A 91 -12.19 1.62 5.97
N ILE A 92 -11.19 0.77 5.87
CA ILE A 92 -11.37 -0.64 5.53
C ILE A 92 -11.11 -1.47 6.80
N ARG A 93 -12.17 -2.05 7.35
CA ARG A 93 -12.11 -2.92 8.54
C ARG A 93 -12.16 -4.39 8.14
N PHE A 94 -11.29 -5.16 8.76
CA PHE A 94 -11.22 -6.62 8.72
C PHE A 94 -11.41 -7.12 10.16
N THR A 95 -12.51 -7.84 10.41
CA THR A 95 -12.89 -8.34 11.74
C THR A 95 -12.72 -9.86 11.84
N VAL A 96 -12.17 -10.33 12.95
CA VAL A 96 -11.91 -11.74 13.29
C VAL A 96 -13.10 -12.26 14.08
N ASP A 97 -14.18 -12.51 13.35
CA ASP A 97 -15.27 -13.37 13.82
C ASP A 97 -16.24 -13.70 12.68
N VAL A 98 -16.20 -12.91 11.62
CA VAL A 98 -17.11 -13.06 10.49
C VAL A 98 -16.34 -12.83 9.20
N GLU A 99 -16.67 -13.63 8.20
CA GLU A 99 -16.18 -13.62 6.83
C GLU A 99 -16.51 -12.33 6.06
N LYS A 100 -16.21 -11.17 6.64
CA LYS A 100 -16.62 -9.88 6.11
C LYS A 100 -15.49 -8.86 6.11
N VAL A 101 -15.32 -8.22 4.95
CA VAL A 101 -14.48 -7.04 4.80
C VAL A 101 -15.43 -5.86 4.73
N HIS A 102 -15.41 -5.06 5.79
CA HIS A 102 -16.22 -3.87 5.84
C HIS A 102 -15.43 -2.74 5.20
N VAL A 103 -15.77 -2.42 3.96
CA VAL A 103 -15.27 -1.21 3.32
C VAL A 103 -16.25 -0.10 3.67
N ALA A 104 -15.89 0.76 4.61
CA ALA A 104 -16.71 1.88 5.05
C ALA A 104 -16.15 3.18 4.48
N PRO A 105 -16.46 3.56 3.23
CA PRO A 105 -16.66 4.97 2.94
C PRO A 105 -17.94 5.37 3.68
N SER A 106 -18.20 6.65 3.84
CA SER A 106 -19.32 7.25 4.57
C SER A 106 -20.75 6.79 4.14
N TYR A 107 -20.89 5.74 3.32
CA TYR A 107 -22.11 5.25 2.67
C TYR A 107 -22.40 3.74 2.87
N GLY A 108 -21.71 3.02 3.77
CA GLY A 108 -22.22 1.77 4.36
C GLY A 108 -22.41 0.57 3.41
N VAL A 109 -21.43 0.25 2.56
CA VAL A 109 -21.48 -0.94 1.69
C VAL A 109 -20.72 -2.12 2.31
N ASP A 110 -21.42 -3.21 2.62
CA ASP A 110 -20.85 -4.45 3.16
C ASP A 110 -20.40 -5.38 2.03
N TRP A 111 -19.09 -5.48 1.81
CA TRP A 111 -18.48 -6.40 0.83
C TRP A 111 -17.95 -7.65 1.56
N GLY A 112 -18.89 -8.46 2.06
CA GLY A 112 -18.58 -9.66 2.84
C GLY A 112 -18.27 -10.90 1.99
N ARG A 113 -17.10 -11.51 2.18
CA ARG A 113 -16.69 -12.79 1.57
C ARG A 113 -15.77 -13.57 2.54
N GLY A 114 -15.83 -14.90 2.46
CA GLY A 114 -15.11 -15.96 3.22
C GLY A 114 -13.70 -15.71 3.76
N THR A 115 -13.21 -16.58 4.64
CA THR A 115 -11.79 -16.62 5.08
C THR A 115 -10.78 -16.66 3.92
N GLU A 116 -11.15 -17.29 2.81
CA GLU A 116 -10.45 -17.27 1.52
C GLU A 116 -10.21 -15.84 0.99
N TYR A 117 -11.19 -14.96 1.15
CA TYR A 117 -11.12 -13.57 0.72
C TYR A 117 -10.11 -12.77 1.54
N ARG A 118 -10.03 -13.02 2.86
CA ARG A 118 -9.00 -12.41 3.73
C ARG A 118 -7.59 -12.72 3.24
N ARG A 119 -7.32 -13.98 2.88
CA ARG A 119 -6.01 -14.38 2.34
C ARG A 119 -5.71 -13.65 1.03
N ARG A 120 -6.69 -13.56 0.13
CA ARG A 120 -6.56 -12.82 -1.13
C ARG A 120 -6.27 -11.35 -0.91
N VAL A 121 -6.95 -10.69 0.04
CA VAL A 121 -6.67 -9.29 0.36
C VAL A 121 -5.22 -9.12 0.85
N ALA A 122 -4.75 -10.00 1.72
CA ALA A 122 -3.37 -9.94 2.21
C ALA A 122 -2.36 -10.10 1.06
N VAL A 123 -2.60 -11.02 0.12
CA VAL A 123 -1.76 -11.20 -1.08
C VAL A 123 -1.77 -9.94 -1.94
N GLU A 124 -2.94 -9.39 -2.25
CA GLU A 124 -3.07 -8.16 -3.06
C GLU A 124 -2.37 -6.95 -2.41
N MET A 125 -2.37 -6.85 -1.08
CA MET A 125 -1.62 -5.81 -0.36
C MET A 125 -0.10 -5.95 -0.54
N LEU A 126 0.41 -7.18 -0.47
CA LEU A 126 1.83 -7.46 -0.68
C LEU A 126 2.24 -7.26 -2.15
N ASP A 127 1.35 -7.60 -3.10
CA ASP A 127 1.56 -7.38 -4.54
C ASP A 127 1.54 -5.89 -4.90
N PHE A 128 0.63 -5.12 -4.28
CA PHE A 128 0.64 -3.66 -4.35
C PHE A 128 1.95 -3.07 -3.80
N ALA A 129 2.36 -3.49 -2.61
CA ALA A 129 3.59 -3.00 -1.97
C ALA A 129 4.84 -3.31 -2.81
N GLN A 130 4.91 -4.52 -3.37
CA GLN A 130 6.00 -4.92 -4.28
C GLN A 130 6.03 -4.02 -5.52
N SER A 131 4.89 -3.88 -6.20
CA SER A 131 4.77 -3.09 -7.42
C SER A 131 5.16 -1.62 -7.20
N ALA A 132 4.79 -1.06 -6.04
CA ALA A 132 5.14 0.31 -5.68
C ALA A 132 6.66 0.48 -5.44
N LEU A 133 7.27 -0.43 -4.67
CA LEU A 133 8.70 -0.39 -4.40
C LEU A 133 9.54 -0.63 -5.66
N ASP A 134 9.10 -1.55 -6.54
CA ASP A 134 9.74 -1.79 -7.83
C ASP A 134 9.66 -0.55 -8.70
N ARG A 135 8.49 0.09 -8.80
CA ARG A 135 8.33 1.31 -9.58
C ARG A 135 9.20 2.46 -9.07
N ILE A 136 9.32 2.62 -7.75
CA ILE A 136 10.23 3.61 -7.15
C ILE A 136 11.68 3.29 -7.52
N HIS A 137 12.08 2.02 -7.44
CA HIS A 137 13.44 1.60 -7.75
C HIS A 137 13.78 1.75 -9.25
N GLU A 138 12.86 1.41 -10.15
CA GLU A 138 13.00 1.64 -11.59
C GLU A 138 13.18 3.13 -11.91
N SER A 139 12.42 3.99 -11.22
CA SER A 139 12.47 5.44 -11.44
C SER A 139 13.72 6.06 -10.81
N PHE A 140 14.16 5.53 -9.67
CA PHE A 140 15.28 6.03 -8.87
C PHE A 140 16.09 4.87 -8.30
N PRO A 141 17.06 4.31 -9.06
CA PRO A 141 17.81 3.12 -8.63
C PRO A 141 18.49 3.28 -7.27
N ASN A 142 19.01 4.48 -6.98
CA ASN A 142 19.70 4.79 -5.73
C ASN A 142 18.75 4.86 -4.51
N ALA A 143 17.43 4.90 -4.69
CA ALA A 143 16.46 4.92 -3.59
C ALA A 143 16.61 3.70 -2.65
N GLY A 144 17.09 2.57 -3.18
CA GLY A 144 17.37 1.37 -2.39
C GLY A 144 18.49 1.52 -1.36
N ARG A 145 19.30 2.58 -1.42
CA ARG A 145 20.32 2.88 -0.40
C ARG A 145 19.73 3.53 0.85
N ASN A 146 18.51 4.07 0.75
CA ASN A 146 17.87 4.68 1.90
C ASN A 146 17.43 3.60 2.92
N PRO A 147 17.82 3.70 4.20
CA PRO A 147 17.52 2.68 5.22
C PRO A 147 16.03 2.38 5.39
N TYR A 148 15.17 3.38 5.23
CA TYR A 148 13.73 3.18 5.35
C TYR A 148 13.18 2.34 4.18
N ILE A 149 13.56 2.67 2.94
CA ILE A 149 13.14 1.90 1.76
C ILE A 149 13.68 0.47 1.81
N ASP A 150 14.93 0.28 2.23
CA ASP A 150 15.50 -1.05 2.42
C ASP A 150 14.74 -1.86 3.49
N SER A 151 14.39 -1.22 4.61
CA SER A 151 13.60 -1.87 5.67
C SER A 151 12.22 -2.35 5.18
N LEU A 152 11.55 -1.56 4.32
CA LEU A 152 10.28 -1.95 3.70
C LEU A 152 10.45 -3.19 2.80
N LYS A 153 11.52 -3.25 2.00
CA LYS A 153 11.82 -4.42 1.16
C LYS A 153 12.08 -5.67 1.98
N LEU A 154 12.83 -5.54 3.09
CA LEU A 154 13.09 -6.64 4.01
C LEU A 154 11.81 -7.13 4.69
N PHE A 155 10.95 -6.22 5.16
CA PHE A 155 9.67 -6.57 5.75
C PHE A 155 8.74 -7.24 4.74
N LEU A 156 8.62 -6.70 3.53
CA LEU A 156 7.84 -7.30 2.46
C LEU A 156 8.32 -8.74 2.14
N THR A 157 9.64 -8.92 2.04
CA THR A 157 10.24 -10.24 1.80
C THR A 157 9.91 -11.23 2.91
N ARG A 158 9.96 -10.79 4.18
CA ARG A 158 9.58 -11.62 5.32
C ARG A 158 8.11 -12.05 5.25
N GLU A 159 7.19 -11.11 5.08
CA GLU A 159 5.75 -11.41 5.06
C GLU A 159 5.39 -12.31 3.85
N ARG A 160 6.09 -12.17 2.71
CA ARG A 160 5.94 -13.08 1.56
C ARG A 160 6.49 -14.49 1.80
N ARG A 161 7.62 -14.65 2.50
CA ARG A 161 8.15 -15.99 2.84
C ARG A 161 7.21 -16.76 3.76
N GLU A 162 6.66 -16.06 4.75
CA GLU A 162 5.59 -16.61 5.58
C GLU A 162 4.34 -16.95 4.76
N SER A 163 4.23 -16.46 3.51
CA SER A 163 3.13 -16.77 2.61
C SER A 163 3.26 -18.07 1.86
N SER A 164 4.48 -18.44 1.47
CA SER A 164 4.75 -19.68 0.74
C SER A 164 4.89 -20.91 1.65
N GLY A 165 5.06 -20.72 2.97
CA GLY A 165 5.26 -21.82 3.92
C GLY A 165 4.02 -22.29 4.68
N SER A 166 2.81 -21.88 4.28
CA SER A 166 1.54 -22.20 4.95
C SER A 166 0.63 -23.15 4.16
N GLU A 167 1.18 -23.89 3.19
CA GLU A 167 0.47 -24.96 2.46
C GLU A 167 0.54 -26.31 3.19
#